data_AF-A0A4U4E8V3-F1
#
_entry.id   AF-A0A4U4E8V3-F1
#
_cell.length_a   1.000
_cell.length_b   1.000
_cell.length_c   1.000
_cell.angle_alpha   90.00
_cell.angle_beta   90.00
_cell.angle_gamma   90.00
#
_symmetry.space_group_name_H-M   'P 1'
#
loop_
_entity.id
_entity.type
_entity.pdbx_description
1 polymer ?
#
loop_
_entity_poly.entity_id
_entity_poly.type
_entity_poly.pdbx_seq_one_letter_code
_entity_poly.pdbx_strand_id
1 'polypeptide(L)'
;MLLLEHVLKQVIQETYPDKKIYQDFTIRIVPKELKSKHGQYIQNDRKIEIYNLSRAPGANFLTALHEVAHHIEAMDFGETAHKETFYVRFYPLVCTALNKGYINQEDLLLDSQDSSDYKKLCHYYGSSFAQDYTEAKQRNTVVVSNAYNASVLLKRRDFSYLSGQYIWLRKFENEEQAIKEQKILESFNQNLDVRVVPVLDPIFIQTYYVAVPGAYQYREVLRKEGFIWNGYGFKSAWVKKLPSTDYLKVCSFLKEHRLTGKKVIPKMLSNN
;
A
#
# COMPACT_ATOMS: atom_id res chain seq x y z
N MET A 1 -15.80 -0.12 5.09
CA MET A 1 -14.59 -0.72 5.71
C MET A 1 -13.45 -0.59 4.71
N LEU A 2 -12.30 -0.04 5.13
CA LEU A 2 -11.13 0.07 4.25
C LEU A 2 -10.58 -1.33 3.95
N LEU A 3 -10.15 -1.59 2.71
CA LEU A 3 -9.62 -2.90 2.30
C LEU A 3 -8.46 -3.36 3.18
N LEU A 4 -7.57 -2.43 3.58
CA LEU A 4 -6.47 -2.71 4.50
C LEU A 4 -6.95 -3.19 5.89
N GLU A 5 -7.97 -2.53 6.44
CA GLU A 5 -8.54 -2.90 7.74
C GLU A 5 -9.08 -4.34 7.71
N HIS A 6 -9.76 -4.71 6.62
CA HIS A 6 -10.27 -6.06 6.43
C HIS A 6 -9.13 -7.09 6.36
N VAL A 7 -8.08 -6.82 5.58
CA VAL A 7 -6.91 -7.70 5.47
C VAL A 7 -6.21 -7.88 6.82
N LEU A 8 -6.00 -6.80 7.57
CA LEU A 8 -5.38 -6.88 8.90
C LEU A 8 -6.25 -7.63 9.90
N LYS A 9 -7.57 -7.38 9.91
CA LYS A 9 -8.51 -8.11 10.76
C LYS A 9 -8.54 -9.60 10.43
N GLN A 10 -8.40 -9.96 9.15
CA GLN A 10 -8.24 -11.36 8.73
C GLN A 10 -6.96 -11.96 9.29
N VAL A 11 -5.82 -11.27 9.18
CA VAL A 11 -4.56 -11.74 9.77
C VAL A 11 -4.74 -11.95 11.28
N ILE A 12 -5.27 -10.97 12.00
CA ILE A 12 -5.49 -11.04 13.45
C ILE A 12 -6.43 -12.20 13.82
N GLN A 13 -7.53 -12.40 13.09
CA GLN A 13 -8.48 -13.49 13.35
C GLN A 13 -7.84 -14.87 13.15
N GLU A 14 -6.92 -15.01 12.20
CA GLU A 14 -6.20 -16.26 11.95
C GLU A 14 -5.05 -16.47 12.96
N THR A 15 -4.41 -15.40 13.43
CA THR A 15 -3.36 -15.46 14.44
C THR A 15 -3.90 -15.65 15.87
N TYR A 16 -5.02 -15.00 16.20
CA TYR A 16 -5.61 -14.93 17.55
C TYR A 16 -7.14 -15.12 17.50
N PRO A 17 -7.64 -16.33 17.19
CA PRO A 17 -9.05 -16.55 16.88
C PRO A 17 -10.03 -16.19 17.99
N ASP A 18 -9.60 -16.31 19.25
CA ASP A 18 -10.45 -16.09 20.43
C ASP A 18 -10.39 -14.64 20.97
N LYS A 19 -9.58 -13.77 20.36
CA LYS A 19 -9.29 -12.42 20.89
C LYS A 19 -9.96 -11.33 20.05
N LYS A 20 -11.29 -11.27 20.11
CA LYS A 20 -12.09 -10.26 19.38
C LYS A 20 -11.65 -8.82 19.65
N ILE A 21 -11.19 -8.52 20.87
CA ILE A 21 -10.75 -7.17 21.26
C ILE A 21 -9.56 -6.67 20.42
N TYR A 22 -8.72 -7.56 19.87
CA TYR A 22 -7.60 -7.18 19.02
C TYR A 22 -8.03 -6.63 17.65
N GLN A 23 -9.30 -6.79 17.27
CA GLN A 23 -9.86 -6.22 16.05
C GLN A 23 -10.49 -4.84 16.29
N ASP A 24 -10.48 -4.34 17.52
CA ASP A 24 -11.07 -3.05 17.87
C ASP A 24 -10.09 -1.89 17.66
N PHE A 25 -9.80 -1.62 16.39
CA PHE A 25 -9.00 -0.49 15.96
C PHE A 25 -9.55 0.11 14.67
N THR A 26 -9.13 1.33 14.38
CA THR A 26 -9.34 1.99 13.09
C THR A 26 -8.00 2.19 12.39
N ILE A 27 -7.99 2.20 11.06
CA ILE A 27 -6.77 2.44 10.29
C ILE A 27 -6.99 3.52 9.24
N ARG A 28 -5.95 4.32 8.99
CA ARG A 28 -5.93 5.32 7.94
C ARG A 28 -4.58 5.36 7.25
N ILE A 29 -4.61 5.41 5.92
CA ILE A 29 -3.45 5.75 5.12
C ILE A 29 -3.38 7.28 5.00
N VAL A 30 -2.25 7.85 5.39
CA VAL A 30 -2.01 9.29 5.36
C VAL A 30 -1.07 9.61 4.20
N PRO A 31 -1.43 10.50 3.26
CA PRO A 31 -0.63 10.79 2.07
C PRO A 31 0.58 11.69 2.38
N LYS A 32 1.44 11.28 3.32
CA LYS A 32 2.64 12.00 3.77
C LYS A 32 3.87 11.13 3.67
N GLU A 33 4.99 11.76 3.34
CA GLU A 33 6.33 11.17 3.36
C GLU A 33 7.09 11.79 4.54
N LEU A 34 7.45 10.98 5.53
CA LEU A 34 8.08 11.35 6.78
C LEU A 34 9.42 10.63 6.92
N LYS A 35 10.46 11.35 7.34
CA LYS A 35 11.78 10.76 7.61
C LYS A 35 11.85 10.01 8.94
N SER A 36 10.99 10.37 9.90
CA SER A 36 11.11 9.92 11.29
C SER A 36 10.38 8.61 11.59
N LYS A 37 9.36 8.25 10.81
CA LYS A 37 8.53 7.06 11.05
C LYS A 37 7.75 6.67 9.80
N HIS A 38 7.45 5.37 9.69
CA HIS A 38 6.66 4.79 8.61
C HIS A 38 5.19 4.56 9.00
N GLY A 39 4.93 4.38 10.29
CA GLY A 39 3.59 4.24 10.86
C GLY A 39 3.51 4.86 12.25
N GLN A 40 2.32 4.87 12.82
CA GLN A 40 2.13 5.06 14.25
C GLN A 40 0.81 4.43 14.73
N TYR A 41 0.85 3.92 15.95
CA TYR A 41 -0.33 3.58 16.74
C TYR A 41 -0.62 4.68 17.76
N ILE A 42 -1.85 5.20 17.73
CA ILE A 42 -2.37 6.20 18.67
C ILE A 42 -3.29 5.46 19.65
N GLN A 43 -2.74 5.10 20.81
CA GLN A 43 -3.39 4.24 21.79
C GLN A 43 -4.76 4.75 22.27
N ASN A 44 -4.86 6.04 22.58
CA ASN A 44 -6.11 6.65 23.09
C ASN A 44 -7.29 6.50 22.12
N ASP A 45 -6.99 6.52 20.81
CA ASP A 45 -7.99 6.44 19.75
C ASP A 45 -8.11 5.04 19.14
N ARG A 46 -7.28 4.09 19.59
CA ARG A 46 -7.06 2.78 18.94
C ARG A 46 -6.89 2.93 17.42
N LYS A 47 -6.05 3.87 17.01
CA LYS A 47 -5.95 4.30 15.62
C LYS A 47 -4.55 4.05 15.07
N ILE A 48 -4.49 3.41 13.91
CA ILE A 48 -3.26 3.16 13.18
C ILE A 48 -3.19 4.12 12.00
N GLU A 49 -2.07 4.83 11.87
CA GLU A 49 -1.76 5.64 10.70
C GLU A 49 -0.55 5.09 9.96
N ILE A 50 -0.69 4.93 8.64
CA ILE A 50 0.41 4.49 7.77
C ILE A 50 0.84 5.66 6.87
N TYR A 51 2.15 5.89 6.79
CA TYR A 51 2.81 6.90 5.98
C TYR A 51 3.67 6.23 4.89
N ASN A 52 4.41 7.04 4.15
CA ASN A 52 5.53 6.59 3.32
C ASN A 52 5.16 5.60 2.20
N LEU A 53 4.07 5.90 1.49
CA LEU A 53 3.57 5.05 0.39
C LEU A 53 4.51 4.96 -0.82
N SER A 54 5.64 5.67 -0.81
CA SER A 54 6.71 5.43 -1.78
C SER A 54 7.48 4.14 -1.55
N ARG A 55 7.33 3.52 -0.38
CA ARG A 55 7.89 2.19 -0.09
C ARG A 55 7.08 1.11 -0.82
N ALA A 56 7.71 -0.05 -1.00
CA ALA A 56 7.05 -1.22 -1.57
C ALA A 56 5.80 -1.61 -0.75
N PRO A 57 4.73 -2.15 -1.39
CA PRO A 57 3.52 -2.56 -0.68
C PRO A 57 3.78 -3.52 0.49
N GLY A 58 4.72 -4.46 0.35
CA GLY A 58 5.09 -5.39 1.42
C GLY A 58 5.69 -4.70 2.64
N ALA A 59 6.60 -3.75 2.43
CA ALA A 59 7.19 -2.94 3.51
C ALA A 59 6.15 -2.08 4.25
N ASN A 60 5.19 -1.48 3.52
CA ASN A 60 4.08 -0.76 4.13
C ASN A 60 3.12 -1.69 4.89
N PHE A 61 2.93 -2.92 4.42
CA PHE A 61 2.13 -3.91 5.13
C PHE A 61 2.83 -4.43 6.39
N LEU A 62 4.14 -4.66 6.35
CA LEU A 62 4.95 -4.98 7.52
C LEU A 62 4.88 -3.88 8.58
N THR A 63 4.93 -2.61 8.15
CA THR A 63 4.68 -1.46 9.04
C THR A 63 3.28 -1.51 9.63
N ALA A 64 2.25 -1.85 8.84
CA ALA A 64 0.89 -1.98 9.37
C ALA A 64 0.78 -3.11 10.41
N LEU A 65 1.43 -4.26 10.18
CA LEU A 65 1.50 -5.35 11.16
C LEU A 65 2.27 -4.94 12.43
N HIS A 66 3.31 -4.12 12.31
CA HIS A 66 4.05 -3.56 13.44
C HIS A 66 3.14 -2.72 14.33
N GLU A 67 2.37 -1.80 13.74
CA GLU A 67 1.43 -0.97 14.50
C GLU A 67 0.26 -1.79 15.07
N VAL A 68 -0.16 -2.87 14.39
CA VAL A 68 -1.12 -3.84 14.95
C VAL A 68 -0.54 -4.55 16.16
N ALA A 69 0.75 -4.92 16.16
CA ALA A 69 1.39 -5.54 17.31
C ALA A 69 1.42 -4.58 18.52
N HIS A 70 1.66 -3.28 18.30
CA HIS A 70 1.51 -2.25 19.35
C HIS A 70 0.08 -2.16 19.87
N HIS A 71 -0.92 -2.23 18.99
CA HIS A 71 -2.32 -2.27 19.41
C HIS A 71 -2.62 -3.48 20.30
N ILE A 72 -2.21 -4.68 19.88
CA ILE A 72 -2.42 -5.92 20.64
C ILE A 72 -1.72 -5.85 22.00
N GLU A 73 -0.47 -5.36 22.04
CA GLU A 73 0.26 -5.18 23.29
C GLU A 73 -0.46 -4.22 24.25
N ALA A 74 -0.96 -3.09 23.74
CA ALA A 74 -1.74 -2.15 24.53
C ALA A 74 -3.09 -2.75 25.01
N MET A 75 -3.70 -3.67 24.27
CA MET A 75 -4.90 -4.37 24.73
C MET A 75 -4.61 -5.38 25.84
N ASP A 76 -3.42 -5.98 25.85
CA ASP A 76 -3.02 -6.91 26.89
C ASP A 76 -2.55 -6.22 28.18
N PHE A 77 -1.78 -5.13 28.04
CA PHE A 77 -1.05 -4.53 29.17
C PHE A 77 -1.44 -3.08 29.49
N GLY A 78 -2.21 -2.42 28.64
CA GLY A 78 -2.55 -0.99 28.82
C GLY A 78 -1.41 -0.03 28.47
N GLU A 79 -0.25 -0.53 28.06
CA GLU A 79 0.90 0.23 27.59
C GLU A 79 1.60 -0.51 26.44
N THR A 80 2.51 0.17 25.74
CA THR A 80 3.29 -0.44 24.67
C THR A 80 4.75 -0.01 24.70
N ALA A 81 5.66 -0.95 24.39
CA ALA A 81 7.09 -0.70 24.29
C ALA A 81 7.74 -1.68 23.30
N HIS A 82 8.86 -1.30 22.66
CA HIS A 82 9.62 -2.18 21.77
C HIS A 82 10.51 -3.19 22.51
N LYS A 83 9.92 -3.95 23.43
CA LYS A 83 10.58 -5.01 24.22
C LYS A 83 10.27 -6.39 23.64
N GLU A 84 10.78 -7.45 24.26
CA GLU A 84 10.48 -8.84 23.87
C GLU A 84 8.96 -9.11 23.80
N THR A 85 8.17 -8.50 24.70
CA THR A 85 6.71 -8.58 24.71
C THR A 85 6.08 -8.16 23.38
N PHE A 86 6.62 -7.13 22.73
CA PHE A 86 6.16 -6.70 21.40
C PHE A 86 6.43 -7.77 20.35
N TYR A 87 7.65 -8.33 20.32
CA TYR A 87 8.03 -9.31 19.31
C TYR A 87 7.27 -10.64 19.43
N VAL A 88 6.84 -11.01 20.65
CA VAL A 88 5.92 -12.14 20.90
C VAL A 88 4.58 -11.97 20.18
N ARG A 89 4.14 -10.74 19.93
CA ARG A 89 2.90 -10.43 19.22
C ARG A 89 3.13 -10.19 17.74
N PHE A 90 4.24 -9.54 17.40
CA PHE A 90 4.57 -9.22 16.03
C PHE A 90 4.95 -10.45 15.20
N TYR A 91 5.72 -11.40 15.75
CA TYR A 91 6.18 -12.58 15.02
C TYR A 91 5.03 -13.45 14.49
N PRO A 92 4.02 -13.85 15.28
CA PRO A 92 2.89 -14.64 14.78
C PRO A 92 2.10 -13.95 13.67
N LEU A 93 1.92 -12.62 13.74
CA LEU A 93 1.26 -11.84 12.69
C LEU A 93 2.03 -11.91 11.36
N VAL A 94 3.35 -11.80 11.42
CA VAL A 94 4.22 -11.92 10.24
C VAL A 94 4.15 -13.33 9.65
N CYS A 95 4.22 -14.38 10.47
CA CYS A 95 4.08 -15.76 10.02
C CYS A 95 2.71 -16.02 9.38
N THR A 96 1.62 -15.50 9.94
CA THR A 96 0.30 -15.58 9.31
C THR A 96 0.29 -14.85 7.96
N ALA A 97 0.87 -13.64 7.86
CA ALA A 97 0.92 -12.90 6.61
C ALA A 97 1.74 -13.62 5.51
N LEU A 98 2.85 -14.28 5.88
CA LEU A 98 3.65 -15.14 4.99
C LEU A 98 2.84 -16.34 4.51
N ASN A 99 2.19 -17.07 5.43
CA ASN A 99 1.30 -18.20 5.10
C ASN A 99 0.16 -17.84 4.15
N LYS A 100 -0.30 -16.59 4.21
CA LYS A 100 -1.36 -16.08 3.34
C LYS A 100 -0.87 -15.55 2.01
N GLY A 101 0.44 -15.55 1.78
CA GLY A 101 1.06 -15.02 0.57
C GLY A 101 0.86 -13.51 0.38
N TYR A 102 0.58 -12.78 1.48
CA TYR A 102 0.48 -11.31 1.45
C TYR A 102 1.85 -10.66 1.32
N ILE A 103 2.85 -11.28 1.96
CA ILE A 103 4.26 -10.92 1.89
C ILE A 103 5.06 -12.20 1.63
N ASN A 104 6.30 -12.03 1.17
CA ASN A 104 7.27 -13.11 1.02
C ASN A 104 8.63 -12.73 1.63
N GLN A 105 9.63 -13.60 1.47
CA GLN A 105 10.98 -13.36 1.98
C GLN A 105 11.62 -12.09 1.40
N GLU A 106 11.37 -11.78 0.12
CA GLU A 106 11.90 -10.59 -0.53
C GLU A 106 11.38 -9.31 0.14
N ASP A 107 10.07 -9.27 0.47
CA ASP A 107 9.49 -8.12 1.18
C ASP A 107 10.15 -7.88 2.55
N LEU A 108 10.48 -8.95 3.29
CA LEU A 108 11.22 -8.86 4.57
C LEU A 108 12.65 -8.34 4.38
N LEU A 109 13.34 -8.81 3.34
CA LEU A 109 14.70 -8.36 3.02
C LEU A 109 14.73 -6.90 2.57
N LEU A 110 13.76 -6.47 1.76
CA LEU A 110 13.62 -5.08 1.33
C LEU A 110 13.30 -4.16 2.51
N ASP A 111 12.37 -4.53 3.38
CA ASP A 111 12.05 -3.78 4.61
C ASP A 111 13.26 -3.67 5.55
N SER A 112 14.14 -4.69 5.59
CA SER A 112 15.33 -4.67 6.45
C SER A 112 16.40 -3.62 6.07
N GLN A 113 16.24 -2.95 4.92
CA GLN A 113 17.12 -1.86 4.49
C GLN A 113 16.85 -0.56 5.25
N ASP A 114 15.60 -0.33 5.68
CA ASP A 114 15.19 0.87 6.40
C ASP A 114 14.48 0.59 7.75
N SER A 115 14.21 -0.68 8.07
CA SER A 115 13.70 -1.14 9.36
C SER A 115 14.64 -2.14 10.07
N SER A 116 14.64 -2.10 11.40
CA SER A 116 15.37 -3.08 12.22
C SER A 116 14.57 -4.34 12.56
N ASP A 117 13.28 -4.37 12.19
CA ASP A 117 12.35 -5.38 12.68
C ASP A 117 12.69 -6.79 12.23
N TYR A 118 13.02 -7.00 10.95
CA TYR A 118 13.41 -8.31 10.46
C TYR A 118 14.66 -8.85 11.19
N LYS A 119 15.65 -7.99 11.45
CA LYS A 119 16.86 -8.37 12.21
C LYS A 119 16.50 -8.79 13.64
N LYS A 120 15.57 -8.09 14.29
CA LYS A 120 15.12 -8.41 15.64
C LYS A 120 14.27 -9.68 15.68
N LEU A 121 13.40 -9.91 14.69
CA LEU A 121 12.69 -11.18 14.54
C LEU A 121 13.66 -12.35 14.40
N CYS A 122 14.67 -12.23 13.55
CA CYS A 122 15.73 -13.24 13.42
C CYS A 122 16.51 -13.46 14.71
N HIS A 123 16.75 -12.41 15.50
CA HIS A 123 17.41 -12.53 16.80
C HIS A 123 16.59 -13.34 17.81
N TYR A 124 15.27 -13.11 17.88
CA TYR A 124 14.39 -13.78 18.85
C TYR A 124 13.90 -15.16 18.40
N TYR A 125 13.68 -15.36 17.10
CA TYR A 125 12.99 -16.56 16.56
C TYR A 125 13.81 -17.35 15.53
N GLY A 126 15.03 -16.91 15.22
CA GLY A 126 15.84 -17.47 14.14
C GLY A 126 15.39 -16.99 12.76
N SER A 127 16.19 -17.26 11.72
CA SER A 127 15.91 -16.80 10.35
C SER A 127 15.16 -17.82 9.49
N SER A 128 14.94 -19.04 9.98
CA SER A 128 14.32 -20.14 9.21
C SER A 128 12.86 -19.89 8.88
N PHE A 129 12.10 -19.16 9.72
CA PHE A 129 10.65 -18.94 9.52
C PHE A 129 10.30 -18.27 8.18
N ALA A 130 11.23 -17.54 7.57
CA ALA A 130 11.02 -16.84 6.31
C ALA A 130 11.59 -17.58 5.09
N GLN A 131 12.40 -18.64 5.30
CA GLN A 131 13.15 -19.29 4.21
C GLN A 131 12.25 -20.08 3.27
N ASP A 132 11.12 -20.60 3.76
CA ASP A 132 10.19 -21.40 2.96
C ASP A 132 9.26 -20.53 2.10
N TYR A 133 9.22 -19.21 2.32
CA TYR A 133 8.32 -18.28 1.63
C TYR A 133 9.05 -17.48 0.55
N THR A 134 9.76 -18.18 -0.33
CA THR A 134 10.49 -17.58 -1.48
C THR A 134 9.59 -17.35 -2.70
N GLU A 135 8.39 -17.92 -2.70
CA GLU A 135 7.46 -17.83 -3.82
C GLU A 135 6.98 -16.39 -4.08
N ALA A 136 6.54 -16.16 -5.31
CA ALA A 136 5.93 -14.89 -5.68
C ALA A 136 4.62 -14.70 -4.91
N LYS A 137 4.33 -13.44 -4.54
CA LYS A 137 3.07 -13.07 -3.90
C LYS A 137 1.88 -13.52 -4.73
N GLN A 138 0.84 -13.97 -4.04
CA GLN A 138 -0.37 -14.45 -4.70
C GLN A 138 -1.07 -13.31 -5.45
N ARG A 139 -1.15 -13.42 -6.78
CA ARG A 139 -1.84 -12.44 -7.63
C ARG A 139 -3.30 -12.85 -7.83
N ASN A 140 -4.11 -12.63 -6.81
CA ASN A 140 -5.52 -13.04 -6.80
C ASN A 140 -6.50 -11.86 -6.79
N THR A 141 -6.06 -10.64 -7.05
CA THR A 141 -6.94 -9.46 -7.05
C THR A 141 -7.05 -8.88 -8.46
N VAL A 142 -8.27 -8.80 -8.97
CA VAL A 142 -8.55 -8.10 -10.23
C VAL A 142 -8.85 -6.65 -9.92
N VAL A 143 -8.12 -5.74 -10.56
CA VAL A 143 -8.31 -4.29 -10.50
C VAL A 143 -8.77 -3.80 -11.86
N VAL A 144 -9.78 -2.94 -11.87
CA VAL A 144 -10.34 -2.34 -13.08
C VAL A 144 -10.29 -0.81 -12.97
N SER A 145 -9.57 -0.17 -13.89
CA SER A 145 -9.53 1.27 -14.12
C SER A 145 -10.37 1.65 -15.36
N ASN A 146 -10.58 2.94 -15.57
CA ASN A 146 -11.32 3.49 -16.72
C ASN A 146 -12.75 2.93 -16.86
N ALA A 147 -13.38 2.62 -15.73
CA ALA A 147 -14.63 1.85 -15.68
C ALA A 147 -15.89 2.69 -15.50
N TYR A 148 -15.87 3.99 -15.86
CA TYR A 148 -17.00 4.90 -15.66
C TYR A 148 -18.31 4.34 -16.24
N ASN A 149 -18.23 3.83 -17.48
CA ASN A 149 -19.37 3.24 -18.19
C ASN A 149 -19.66 1.77 -17.83
N ALA A 150 -18.80 1.13 -17.01
CA ALA A 150 -18.91 -0.29 -16.67
C ALA A 150 -19.33 -0.55 -15.21
N SER A 151 -19.70 0.49 -14.47
CA SER A 151 -20.04 0.37 -13.04
C SER A 151 -21.17 -0.64 -12.75
N VAL A 152 -22.21 -0.70 -13.59
CA VAL A 152 -23.31 -1.66 -13.46
C VAL A 152 -22.83 -3.10 -13.67
N LEU A 153 -22.00 -3.33 -14.68
CA LEU A 153 -21.38 -4.64 -14.95
C LEU A 153 -20.54 -5.09 -13.75
N LEU A 154 -19.68 -4.21 -13.24
CA LEU A 154 -18.75 -4.51 -12.16
C LEU A 154 -19.49 -4.79 -10.84
N LYS A 155 -20.54 -4.02 -10.52
CA LYS A 155 -21.41 -4.30 -9.36
C LYS A 155 -22.08 -5.66 -9.44
N ARG A 156 -22.60 -6.05 -10.62
CA ARG A 156 -23.22 -7.37 -10.85
C ARG A 156 -22.24 -8.53 -10.72
N ARG A 157 -20.93 -8.24 -10.77
CA ARG A 157 -19.84 -9.20 -10.63
C ARG A 157 -19.11 -9.03 -9.29
N ASP A 158 -19.76 -8.42 -8.31
CA ASP A 158 -19.28 -8.27 -6.93
C ASP A 158 -17.96 -7.49 -6.78
N PHE A 159 -17.66 -6.60 -7.72
CA PHE A 159 -16.55 -5.69 -7.55
C PHE A 159 -16.94 -4.56 -6.58
N SER A 160 -16.01 -4.25 -5.69
CA SER A 160 -16.10 -3.11 -4.77
C SER A 160 -15.40 -1.90 -5.35
N TYR A 161 -16.01 -0.72 -5.20
CA TYR A 161 -15.41 0.52 -5.67
C TYR A 161 -14.52 1.16 -4.60
N LEU A 162 -13.28 1.47 -4.97
CA LEU A 162 -12.32 2.21 -4.14
C LEU A 162 -12.24 3.66 -4.62
N SER A 163 -13.06 4.51 -4.01
CA SER A 163 -13.21 5.92 -4.42
C SER A 163 -11.90 6.71 -4.40
N GLY A 164 -11.05 6.50 -3.39
CA GLY A 164 -9.77 7.22 -3.26
C GLY A 164 -8.80 7.02 -4.43
N GLN A 165 -8.99 5.97 -5.23
CA GLN A 165 -8.16 5.68 -6.41
C GLN A 165 -8.97 5.60 -7.70
N TYR A 166 -10.30 5.76 -7.63
CA TYR A 166 -11.21 5.61 -8.76
C TYR A 166 -11.09 4.26 -9.49
N ILE A 167 -10.85 3.18 -8.72
CA ILE A 167 -10.72 1.81 -9.24
C ILE A 167 -11.82 0.91 -8.69
N TRP A 168 -12.10 -0.16 -9.41
CA TRP A 168 -12.90 -1.29 -8.92
C TRP A 168 -12.00 -2.47 -8.62
N LEU A 169 -12.29 -3.23 -7.58
CA LEU A 169 -11.50 -4.41 -7.23
C LEU A 169 -12.36 -5.57 -6.74
N ARG A 170 -11.86 -6.78 -6.99
CA ARG A 170 -12.38 -8.03 -6.42
C ARG A 170 -11.23 -9.00 -6.15
N LYS A 171 -11.23 -9.59 -4.96
CA LYS A 171 -10.30 -10.67 -4.58
C LYS A 171 -10.91 -12.03 -4.94
N PHE A 172 -10.09 -12.93 -5.44
CA PHE A 172 -10.39 -14.31 -5.80
C PHE A 172 -9.59 -15.26 -4.90
N GLU A 173 -9.92 -16.54 -4.95
CA GLU A 173 -9.23 -17.55 -4.13
C GLU A 173 -7.80 -17.78 -4.62
N ASN A 174 -7.59 -17.74 -5.94
CA ASN A 174 -6.31 -18.00 -6.59
C ASN A 174 -6.13 -17.18 -7.88
N GLU A 175 -4.91 -17.20 -8.42
CA GLU A 175 -4.54 -16.44 -9.62
C GLU A 175 -5.26 -16.95 -10.88
N GLU A 176 -5.53 -18.25 -11.00
CA GLU A 176 -6.26 -18.81 -12.15
C GLU A 176 -7.69 -18.25 -12.26
N GLN A 177 -8.41 -18.18 -11.14
CA GLN A 177 -9.74 -17.56 -11.07
C GLN A 177 -9.68 -16.06 -11.43
N ALA A 178 -8.67 -15.34 -10.93
CA ALA A 178 -8.49 -13.92 -11.24
C ALA A 178 -8.19 -13.68 -12.73
N ILE A 179 -7.34 -14.51 -13.34
CA ILE A 179 -7.02 -14.45 -14.78
C ILE A 179 -8.25 -14.78 -15.62
N LYS A 180 -9.06 -15.78 -15.21
CA LYS A 180 -10.31 -16.10 -15.88
C LYS A 180 -11.26 -14.90 -15.87
N GLU A 181 -11.41 -14.24 -14.72
CA GLU A 181 -12.22 -13.04 -14.60
C GLU A 181 -11.70 -11.89 -15.48
N GLN A 182 -10.38 -11.66 -15.48
CA GLN A 182 -9.76 -10.65 -16.34
C GLN A 182 -10.16 -10.85 -17.80
N LYS A 183 -10.00 -12.07 -18.33
CA LYS A 183 -10.36 -12.40 -19.73
C LYS A 183 -11.85 -12.17 -20.02
N ILE A 184 -12.72 -12.45 -19.05
CA ILE A 184 -14.16 -12.19 -19.16
C ILE A 184 -14.41 -10.68 -19.27
N LEU A 185 -13.82 -9.86 -18.40
CA LEU A 185 -14.00 -8.41 -18.44
C LEU A 185 -13.46 -7.78 -19.73
N GLU A 186 -12.29 -8.23 -20.17
CA GLU A 186 -11.68 -7.79 -21.44
C GLU A 186 -12.56 -8.12 -22.65
N SER A 187 -13.35 -9.19 -22.60
CA SER A 187 -14.29 -9.55 -23.67
C SER A 187 -15.53 -8.64 -23.75
N PHE A 188 -15.91 -7.96 -22.66
CA PHE A 188 -17.10 -7.11 -22.63
C PHE A 188 -16.84 -5.70 -23.16
N ASN A 189 -15.63 -5.15 -22.98
CA ASN A 189 -15.37 -3.75 -23.28
C ASN A 189 -13.88 -3.50 -23.54
N GLN A 190 -13.56 -2.98 -24.73
CA GLN A 190 -12.20 -2.73 -25.18
C GLN A 190 -11.49 -1.57 -24.46
N ASN A 191 -12.22 -0.74 -23.70
CA ASN A 191 -11.64 0.43 -23.04
C ASN A 191 -11.35 0.23 -21.54
N LEU A 192 -11.65 -0.94 -20.98
CA LEU A 192 -11.32 -1.23 -19.59
C LEU A 192 -9.81 -1.50 -19.45
N ASP A 193 -9.20 -0.92 -18.42
CA ASP A 193 -7.85 -1.30 -17.99
C ASP A 193 -8.00 -2.32 -16.87
N VAL A 194 -7.76 -3.59 -17.19
CA VAL A 194 -7.93 -4.72 -16.27
C VAL A 194 -6.56 -5.31 -15.93
N ARG A 195 -6.27 -5.46 -14.64
CA ARG A 195 -4.99 -5.98 -14.15
C ARG A 195 -5.21 -7.01 -13.05
N VAL A 196 -4.44 -8.10 -13.09
CA VAL A 196 -4.37 -9.09 -12.01
C VAL A 196 -3.12 -8.80 -11.19
N VAL A 197 -3.32 -8.48 -9.91
CA VAL A 197 -2.28 -7.97 -9.01
C VAL A 197 -2.36 -8.62 -7.62
N PRO A 198 -1.30 -8.55 -6.81
CA PRO A 198 -1.37 -8.85 -5.38
C PRO A 198 -2.38 -7.95 -4.67
N VAL A 199 -3.01 -8.46 -3.61
CA VAL A 199 -4.04 -7.71 -2.85
C VAL A 199 -3.52 -6.41 -2.22
N LEU A 200 -2.21 -6.34 -1.93
CA LEU A 200 -1.58 -5.17 -1.30
C LEU A 200 -1.35 -4.00 -2.28
N ASP A 201 -1.24 -4.28 -3.57
CA ASP A 201 -0.95 -3.27 -4.60
C ASP A 201 -2.03 -2.18 -4.65
N PRO A 202 -3.33 -2.50 -4.84
CA PRO A 202 -4.38 -1.47 -4.84
C PRO A 202 -4.59 -0.83 -3.47
N ILE A 203 -3.98 -1.33 -2.39
CA ILE A 203 -4.04 -0.70 -1.06
C ILE A 203 -2.99 0.41 -0.95
N PHE A 204 -1.73 0.08 -1.32
CA PHE A 204 -0.58 0.94 -1.03
C PHE A 204 -0.04 1.71 -2.24
N ILE A 205 -0.25 1.25 -3.47
CA ILE A 205 0.18 1.96 -4.68
C ILE A 205 -0.86 3.02 -5.04
N GLN A 206 -0.70 4.20 -4.46
CA GLN A 206 -1.59 5.34 -4.72
C GLN A 206 -1.07 6.22 -5.86
N THR A 207 -1.94 7.05 -6.42
CA THR A 207 -1.52 8.06 -7.40
C THR A 207 -0.96 9.29 -6.70
N TYR A 208 0.29 9.63 -6.99
CA TYR A 208 0.92 10.89 -6.61
C TYR A 208 0.99 11.85 -7.78
N TYR A 209 1.05 13.15 -7.44
CA TYR A 209 1.30 14.23 -8.38
C TYR A 209 2.50 15.04 -7.88
N VAL A 210 3.49 15.22 -8.75
CA VAL A 210 4.68 16.02 -8.45
C VAL A 210 4.67 17.24 -9.35
N ALA A 211 4.63 18.43 -8.76
CA ALA A 211 4.69 19.70 -9.46
C ALA A 211 6.08 20.34 -9.33
N VAL A 212 6.61 20.80 -10.46
CA VAL A 212 7.84 21.60 -10.58
C VAL A 212 7.45 22.97 -11.13
N PRO A 213 7.34 24.01 -10.26
CA PRO A 213 7.00 25.36 -10.71
C PRO A 213 8.06 25.93 -11.65
N GLY A 214 7.64 26.62 -12.72
CA GLY A 214 8.57 27.22 -13.67
C GLY A 214 9.38 26.21 -14.46
N ALA A 215 10.71 26.33 -14.47
CA ALA A 215 11.64 25.41 -15.13
C ALA A 215 11.36 25.15 -16.63
N TYR A 216 10.77 26.12 -17.34
CA TYR A 216 10.45 25.98 -18.77
C TYR A 216 11.70 25.80 -19.65
N GLN A 217 12.87 26.25 -19.18
CA GLN A 217 14.13 25.96 -19.85
C GLN A 217 14.48 24.46 -19.90
N TYR A 218 13.92 23.65 -18.99
CA TYR A 218 14.08 22.19 -18.94
C TYR A 218 12.95 21.43 -19.64
N ARG A 219 12.13 22.11 -20.46
CA ARG A 219 10.91 21.53 -21.07
C ARG A 219 11.11 20.20 -21.77
N GLU A 220 12.21 20.04 -22.52
CA GLU A 220 12.44 18.81 -23.29
C GLU A 220 12.80 17.64 -22.37
N VAL A 221 13.60 17.89 -21.33
CA VAL A 221 13.96 16.88 -20.32
C VAL A 221 12.72 16.48 -19.52
N LEU A 222 11.95 17.46 -19.05
CA LEU A 222 10.73 17.23 -18.26
C LEU A 222 9.65 16.51 -19.08
N ARG A 223 9.45 16.88 -20.35
CA ARG A 223 8.50 16.22 -21.24
C ARG A 223 8.89 14.77 -21.52
N LYS A 224 10.18 14.49 -21.76
CA LYS A 224 10.68 13.11 -21.93
C LYS A 224 10.43 12.25 -20.70
N GLU A 225 10.54 12.84 -19.51
CA GLU A 225 10.19 12.19 -18.25
C GLU A 225 8.68 12.18 -17.94
N GLY A 226 7.82 12.57 -18.88
CA GLY A 226 6.36 12.47 -18.72
C GLY A 226 5.74 13.56 -17.85
N PHE A 227 6.44 14.68 -17.60
CA PHE A 227 5.81 15.87 -17.02
C PHE A 227 5.01 16.64 -18.07
N ILE A 228 3.88 17.20 -17.65
CA ILE A 228 2.98 17.99 -18.50
C ILE A 228 2.95 19.43 -17.99
N TRP A 229 3.27 20.39 -18.85
CA TRP A 229 3.14 21.81 -18.53
C TRP A 229 1.66 22.16 -18.33
N ASN A 230 1.35 22.83 -17.22
CA ASN A 230 -0.02 23.12 -16.78
C ASN A 230 -0.93 21.88 -16.66
N GLY A 231 -0.33 20.71 -16.37
CA GLY A 231 -1.08 19.47 -16.20
C GLY A 231 -1.99 19.47 -14.97
N TYR A 232 -3.10 18.73 -15.05
CA TYR A 232 -3.96 18.39 -13.89
C TYR A 232 -4.51 19.59 -13.10
N GLY A 233 -4.73 20.72 -13.78
CA GLY A 233 -5.32 21.93 -13.19
C GLY A 233 -4.34 22.83 -12.43
N PHE A 234 -3.02 22.58 -12.51
CA PHE A 234 -2.00 23.48 -12.01
C PHE A 234 -1.59 24.49 -13.09
N LYS A 235 -1.28 25.72 -12.69
CA LYS A 235 -0.79 26.79 -13.59
C LYS A 235 0.69 27.05 -13.33
N SER A 236 1.42 27.36 -14.40
CA SER A 236 2.85 27.72 -14.40
C SER A 236 3.75 26.66 -13.75
N ALA A 237 3.41 25.37 -13.94
CA ALA A 237 4.16 24.25 -13.40
C ALA A 237 4.15 23.04 -14.34
N TRP A 238 5.24 22.29 -14.33
CA TRP A 238 5.32 20.95 -14.90
C TRP A 238 4.81 19.95 -13.89
N VAL A 239 3.84 19.12 -14.27
CA VAL A 239 3.22 18.15 -13.35
C VAL A 239 3.30 16.75 -13.92
N LYS A 240 3.81 15.81 -13.12
CA LYS A 240 3.82 14.38 -13.42
C LYS A 240 2.85 13.66 -12.50
N LYS A 241 1.98 12.83 -13.09
CA LYS A 241 1.16 11.83 -12.38
C LYS A 241 1.93 10.52 -12.38
N LEU A 242 2.02 9.85 -11.24
CA LEU A 242 2.82 8.62 -11.09
C LEU A 242 2.29 7.74 -9.96
N PRO A 243 2.58 6.43 -9.95
CA PRO A 243 2.39 5.61 -8.76
C PRO A 243 3.28 6.11 -7.62
N SER A 244 2.83 5.94 -6.38
CA SER A 244 3.54 6.40 -5.17
C SER A 244 4.93 5.78 -5.06
N THR A 245 5.09 4.53 -5.45
CA THR A 245 6.37 3.79 -5.48
C THR A 245 7.44 4.43 -6.36
N ASP A 246 7.05 5.18 -7.39
CA ASP A 246 7.98 5.88 -8.29
C ASP A 246 8.38 7.27 -7.76
N TYR A 247 7.81 7.71 -6.63
CA TYR A 247 8.01 9.05 -6.10
C TYR A 247 9.48 9.36 -5.83
N LEU A 248 10.21 8.46 -5.17
CA LEU A 248 11.62 8.66 -4.85
C LEU A 248 12.50 8.70 -6.11
N LYS A 249 12.18 7.88 -7.12
CA LYS A 249 12.86 7.90 -8.42
C LYS A 249 12.70 9.26 -9.09
N VAL A 250 11.49 9.83 -9.08
CA VAL A 250 11.24 11.17 -9.62
C VAL A 250 11.96 12.24 -8.80
N CYS A 251 11.99 12.14 -7.47
CA CYS A 251 12.75 13.06 -6.63
C CYS A 251 14.26 13.03 -6.95
N SER A 252 14.84 11.85 -7.16
CA SER A 252 16.25 11.70 -7.56
C SER A 252 16.52 12.32 -8.93
N PHE A 253 15.69 12.02 -9.94
CA PHE A 253 15.78 12.64 -11.26
C PHE A 253 15.75 14.18 -11.20
N LEU A 254 14.83 14.75 -10.42
CA LEU A 254 14.74 16.21 -10.26
C LEU A 254 15.98 16.78 -9.58
N LYS A 255 16.50 16.09 -8.56
CA LYS A 255 17.71 16.50 -7.84
C LYS A 255 18.94 16.50 -8.76
N GLU A 256 19.09 15.50 -9.62
CA GLU A 256 20.18 15.41 -10.62
C GLU A 256 20.17 16.62 -11.57
N HIS A 257 18.98 17.12 -11.91
CA HIS A 257 18.79 18.29 -12.77
C HIS A 257 18.71 19.63 -12.00
N ARG A 258 18.99 19.62 -10.69
CA ARG A 258 18.88 20.79 -9.79
C ARG A 258 17.50 21.43 -9.78
N LEU A 259 16.46 20.62 -9.98
CA LEU A 259 15.06 21.02 -9.93
C LEU A 259 14.45 20.64 -8.58
N THR A 260 13.49 21.44 -8.12
CA THR A 260 12.72 21.15 -6.91
C THR A 260 11.27 20.84 -7.27
N GLY A 261 10.86 19.60 -7.01
CA GLY A 261 9.47 19.18 -7.11
C GLY A 261 8.79 19.14 -5.74
N LYS A 262 7.48 19.36 -5.71
CA LYS A 262 6.66 19.16 -4.51
C LYS A 262 5.52 18.21 -4.82
N LYS A 263 5.21 17.31 -3.88
CA LYS A 263 3.99 16.51 -3.94
C LYS A 263 2.79 17.46 -3.78
N VAL A 264 1.82 17.33 -4.68
CA VAL A 264 0.63 18.18 -4.72
C VAL A 264 -0.64 17.34 -4.86
N ILE A 265 -1.79 17.93 -4.53
CA ILE A 265 -3.11 17.34 -4.74
C ILE A 265 -3.84 18.17 -5.80
N PRO A 266 -4.21 17.59 -6.95
CA PRO A 266 -4.95 18.29 -8.00
C PRO A 266 -6.22 18.95 -7.50
N LYS A 267 -6.52 20.16 -8.00
CA LYS A 267 -7.75 20.90 -7.66
C LYS A 267 -9.04 20.19 -8.10
N MET A 268 -8.95 19.31 -9.10
CA MET A 268 -10.10 18.49 -9.52
C MET A 268 -10.42 17.36 -8.52
N LEU A 269 -9.50 17.05 -7.59
CA LEU A 269 -9.67 16.04 -6.55
C LEU A 269 -10.00 16.65 -5.17
N SER A 270 -9.97 17.97 -5.03
CA SER A 270 -10.19 18.67 -3.75
C SER A 270 -11.65 19.09 -3.50
N ASN A 271 -12.57 18.74 -4.41
CA ASN A 271 -13.99 19.09 -4.32
C ASN A 271 -14.88 17.88 -3.97
N ASN A 272 -14.41 16.96 -3.13
CA ASN A 272 -15.23 15.90 -2.52
C ASN A 272 -14.77 15.63 -1.08
#